data_AF-A0A2D4KXS6-F1
#
_entry.id   AF-A0A2D4KXS6-F1
#
_cell.length_a   1.000
_cell.length_b   1.000
_cell.length_c   1.000
_cell.angle_alpha   90.00
_cell.angle_beta   90.00
_cell.angle_gamma   90.00
#
_symmetry.space_group_name_H-M   'P 1'
#
loop_
_entity.id
_entity.type
_entity.pdbx_description
1 polymer ?
#
loop_
_entity_poly.entity_id
_entity_poly.type
_entity_poly.pdbx_seq_one_letter_code
_entity_poly.pdbx_strand_id
1 'polypeptide(L)'
;NHEVSMTALRLLQQMKRDWMHTGRRPSGLCGAALLVAARMHDFRRTVKEVIRVVKVGESTLRKRLTEFEDTPASQLTIDEFMTIDLEEECDPPSFIAGQRKIKIQQLEKELSKKLEELEGEITSYQDEIENELENSRPKAKGVYANYSKDDCIEDTISSIFGDEDGEDEELAAAANHLNMDFYNELLDKDRSKEKEISVRPSALESLLGPLPTAASLGITESINECILTKDRDHNENTGDGELDLSGIDDSEIDMYIL
;
A
#
# COMPACT_ATOMS: atom_id res chain seq x y z
N ASN A 1 16.15 -48.93 -11.58
CA ASN A 1 15.14 -48.82 -12.68
C ASN A 1 13.81 -49.45 -12.32
N HIS A 2 13.74 -50.74 -11.93
CA HIS A 2 12.47 -51.39 -11.57
C HIS A 2 11.80 -50.75 -10.34
N GLU A 3 12.57 -50.40 -9.31
CA GLU A 3 12.08 -49.74 -8.09
C GLU A 3 11.37 -48.40 -8.35
N VAL A 4 11.92 -47.58 -9.27
CA VAL A 4 11.31 -46.33 -9.72
C VAL A 4 9.93 -46.60 -10.33
N SER A 5 9.81 -47.63 -11.16
CA SER A 5 8.54 -48.00 -11.78
C SER A 5 7.51 -48.49 -10.76
N MET A 6 7.93 -49.31 -9.79
CA MET A 6 7.06 -49.79 -8.71
C MET A 6 6.57 -48.64 -7.83
N THR A 7 7.47 -47.71 -7.49
CA THR A 7 7.15 -46.50 -6.73
C THR A 7 6.18 -45.60 -7.48
N ALA A 8 6.41 -45.39 -8.78
CA ALA A 8 5.51 -44.60 -9.62
C ALA A 8 4.12 -45.23 -9.72
N LEU A 9 4.03 -46.57 -9.78
CA LEU A 9 2.75 -47.28 -9.78
C LEU A 9 2.01 -47.10 -8.45
N ARG A 10 2.71 -47.21 -7.32
CA ARG A 10 2.14 -46.99 -5.99
C ARG A 10 1.62 -45.55 -5.83
N LEU A 11 2.44 -44.56 -6.22
CA LEU A 11 2.02 -43.15 -6.25
C LEU A 11 0.76 -42.96 -7.11
N LEU A 12 0.72 -43.56 -8.29
CA LEU A 12 -0.44 -43.44 -9.18
C LEU A 12 -1.71 -44.08 -8.59
N GLN A 13 -1.57 -45.20 -7.87
CA GLN A 13 -2.68 -45.84 -7.15
C GLN A 13 -3.22 -44.92 -6.05
N GLN A 14 -2.33 -44.30 -5.27
CA GLN A 14 -2.72 -43.33 -4.25
C GLN A 14 -3.42 -42.12 -4.86
N MET A 15 -2.82 -41.50 -5.88
CA MET A 15 -3.43 -40.35 -6.59
C MET A 15 -4.79 -40.70 -7.23
N LYS A 16 -5.01 -41.98 -7.57
CA LYS A 16 -6.31 -42.45 -8.07
C LYS A 16 -7.35 -42.49 -6.95
N ARG A 17 -6.96 -42.97 -5.76
CA ARG A 17 -7.77 -43.03 -4.55
C ARG A 17 -8.12 -41.62 -4.04
N ASP A 18 -7.20 -40.68 -4.17
CA ASP A 18 -7.39 -39.24 -3.87
C ASP A 18 -8.18 -38.48 -4.97
N TRP A 19 -8.90 -39.19 -5.84
CA TRP A 19 -9.76 -38.61 -6.90
C TRP A 19 -9.07 -37.61 -7.84
N MET A 20 -7.74 -37.57 -7.91
CA MET A 20 -6.99 -36.56 -8.68
C MET A 20 -7.13 -36.73 -10.20
N HIS A 21 -7.49 -37.93 -10.64
CA HIS A 21 -7.66 -38.30 -12.05
C HIS A 21 -9.06 -38.02 -12.63
N THR A 22 -10.04 -37.75 -11.78
CA THR A 22 -11.45 -37.65 -12.16
C THR A 22 -11.69 -36.45 -13.09
N GLY A 23 -12.34 -36.68 -14.23
CA GLY A 23 -12.63 -35.65 -15.26
C GLY A 23 -11.40 -35.08 -15.96
N ARG A 24 -10.25 -35.77 -15.88
CA ARG A 24 -8.93 -35.20 -16.14
C ARG A 24 -8.02 -36.15 -16.93
N ARG A 25 -7.04 -35.61 -17.66
CA ARG A 25 -6.15 -36.41 -18.52
C ARG A 25 -5.15 -37.22 -17.66
N PRO A 26 -5.18 -38.57 -17.68
CA PRO A 26 -4.36 -39.40 -16.79
C PRO A 26 -2.86 -39.33 -17.12
N SER A 27 -2.49 -39.04 -18.38
CA SER A 27 -1.09 -38.93 -18.78
C SER A 27 -0.32 -37.94 -17.90
N GLY A 28 -0.90 -36.77 -17.60
CA GLY A 28 -0.26 -35.77 -16.75
C GLY A 28 0.02 -36.27 -15.33
N LEU A 29 -0.88 -37.11 -14.79
CA LEU A 29 -0.73 -37.74 -13.49
C LEU A 29 0.40 -38.79 -13.51
N CYS A 30 0.46 -39.62 -14.55
CA CYS A 30 1.56 -40.57 -14.74
C CYS A 30 2.92 -39.87 -14.84
N GLY A 31 2.98 -38.73 -15.54
CA GLY A 31 4.20 -37.92 -15.63
C GLY A 31 4.62 -37.36 -14.28
N ALA A 32 3.67 -36.89 -13.47
CA ALA A 32 3.95 -36.38 -12.13
C ALA A 32 4.47 -37.51 -11.22
N ALA A 33 3.79 -38.66 -11.20
CA ALA A 33 4.23 -39.84 -10.44
C ALA A 33 5.64 -40.31 -10.85
N LEU A 34 5.96 -40.31 -12.15
CA LEU A 34 7.30 -40.64 -12.63
C LEU A 34 8.37 -39.65 -12.15
N LEU A 35 8.07 -38.35 -12.11
CA LEU A 35 9.02 -37.34 -11.63
C LEU A 35 9.27 -37.47 -10.12
N VAL A 36 8.20 -37.67 -9.34
CA VAL A 36 8.32 -37.87 -7.89
C VAL A 36 9.11 -39.14 -7.59
N ALA A 37 8.75 -40.27 -8.19
CA ALA A 37 9.48 -41.53 -8.03
C ALA A 37 10.94 -41.42 -8.47
N ALA A 38 11.22 -40.74 -9.59
CA ALA A 38 12.58 -40.53 -10.04
C ALA A 38 13.40 -39.74 -9.01
N ARG A 39 12.81 -38.73 -8.36
CA ARG A 39 13.47 -37.95 -7.31
C ARG A 39 13.66 -38.73 -6.01
N MET A 40 12.72 -39.59 -5.63
CA MET A 40 12.83 -40.44 -4.43
C MET A 40 13.99 -41.45 -4.51
N HIS A 41 14.31 -41.91 -5.72
CA HIS A 41 15.35 -42.92 -5.98
C HIS A 41 16.63 -42.32 -6.58
N ASP A 42 16.85 -41.01 -6.45
CA ASP A 42 17.98 -40.27 -7.03
C ASP A 42 18.22 -40.52 -8.53
N PHE A 43 17.16 -40.90 -9.25
CA PHE A 43 17.19 -41.15 -10.68
C PHE A 43 17.02 -39.83 -11.45
N ARG A 44 18.15 -39.19 -11.75
CA ARG A 44 18.16 -37.88 -12.40
C ARG A 44 17.54 -37.91 -13.80
N ARG A 45 16.37 -37.31 -13.93
CA ARG A 45 15.66 -37.06 -15.20
C ARG A 45 15.14 -35.63 -15.23
N THR A 46 15.18 -35.01 -16.41
CA THR A 46 14.68 -33.65 -16.57
C THR A 46 13.17 -33.66 -16.80
N VAL A 47 12.51 -32.59 -16.37
CA VAL A 47 11.08 -32.37 -16.63
C VAL A 47 10.78 -32.40 -18.14
N LYS A 48 11.68 -31.85 -18.97
CA LYS A 48 11.57 -31.84 -20.44
C LYS A 48 11.57 -33.26 -21.04
N GLU A 49 12.41 -34.16 -20.53
CA GLU A 49 12.44 -35.56 -20.97
C GLU A 49 11.12 -36.28 -20.69
N VAL A 50 10.55 -36.08 -19.50
CA VAL A 50 9.27 -36.70 -19.10
C VAL A 50 8.12 -36.14 -19.94
N ILE A 51 8.07 -34.82 -20.12
CA ILE A 51 7.09 -34.14 -20.98
C ILE A 51 7.08 -34.73 -22.40
N ARG A 52 8.27 -34.94 -22.98
CA ARG A 52 8.40 -35.49 -24.34
C ARG A 52 7.77 -36.88 -24.48
N VAL A 53 7.79 -37.69 -23.42
CA VAL A 53 7.20 -39.04 -23.40
C VAL A 53 5.70 -38.98 -23.13
N VAL A 54 5.30 -38.23 -22.11
CA VAL A 54 3.92 -38.20 -21.59
C VAL A 54 2.97 -37.34 -22.44
N LYS A 55 3.53 -36.48 -23.30
CA LYS A 55 2.78 -35.60 -24.23
C LYS A 55 1.79 -34.68 -23.49
N VAL A 56 2.30 -33.94 -22.51
CA VAL A 56 1.56 -32.93 -21.74
C VAL A 56 2.39 -31.66 -21.58
N GLY A 57 1.75 -30.51 -21.38
CA GLY A 57 2.46 -29.25 -21.16
C GLY A 57 3.14 -29.18 -19.79
N GLU A 58 4.20 -28.38 -19.68
CA GLU A 58 4.93 -28.17 -18.42
C GLU A 58 4.03 -27.61 -17.31
N SER A 59 3.18 -26.63 -17.65
CA SER A 59 2.20 -26.05 -16.72
C SER A 59 1.24 -27.10 -16.17
N THR A 60 0.82 -28.06 -16.99
CA THR A 60 -0.06 -29.16 -16.56
C THR A 60 0.66 -30.04 -15.55
N LEU A 61 1.92 -30.39 -15.82
CA LEU A 61 2.71 -31.24 -14.94
C LEU A 61 2.98 -30.57 -13.59
N ARG A 62 3.36 -29.28 -13.61
CA ARG A 62 3.52 -28.46 -12.40
C ARG A 62 2.23 -28.43 -11.57
N LYS A 63 1.08 -28.19 -12.22
CA LYS A 63 -0.22 -28.19 -11.54
C LYS A 63 -0.53 -29.53 -10.88
N ARG A 64 -0.20 -30.66 -11.52
CA ARG A 64 -0.38 -31.99 -10.92
C ARG A 64 0.52 -32.24 -9.72
N LEU A 65 1.76 -31.74 -9.75
CA LEU A 65 2.68 -31.84 -8.63
C LEU A 65 2.19 -31.03 -7.43
N THR A 66 1.74 -29.79 -7.65
CA THR A 66 1.17 -28.94 -6.59
C THR A 66 -0.11 -29.54 -6.00
N GLU A 67 -0.97 -30.15 -6.82
CA GLU A 67 -2.17 -30.82 -6.30
C GLU A 67 -1.83 -32.09 -5.50
N PHE A 68 -0.71 -32.76 -5.81
CA PHE A 68 -0.24 -33.88 -5.01
C PHE A 68 0.37 -33.39 -3.68
N GLU A 69 1.06 -32.25 -3.70
CA GLU A 69 1.56 -31.60 -2.48
C GLU A 69 0.43 -31.30 -1.47
N ASP A 70 -0.75 -30.93 -1.96
CA ASP A 70 -1.94 -30.69 -1.13
C ASP A 70 -2.56 -31.97 -0.51
N THR A 71 -2.12 -33.19 -0.87
CA THR A 71 -2.65 -34.45 -0.29
C THR A 71 -1.81 -34.93 0.90
N PRO A 72 -2.38 -35.67 1.87
CA PRO A 72 -1.64 -36.14 3.05
C PRO A 72 -0.51 -37.11 2.69
N ALA A 73 -0.60 -37.80 1.55
CA ALA A 73 0.44 -38.68 1.05
C ALA A 73 1.76 -37.96 0.75
N SER A 74 1.74 -36.66 0.47
CA SER A 74 2.94 -35.87 0.19
C SER A 74 3.80 -35.60 1.43
N GLN A 75 3.20 -35.66 2.62
CA GLN A 75 3.84 -35.35 3.90
C GLN A 75 4.60 -36.53 4.48
N LEU A 76 4.38 -37.74 3.94
CA LEU A 76 5.05 -38.96 4.39
C LEU A 76 6.51 -38.98 3.93
N THR A 77 7.36 -39.58 4.77
CA THR A 77 8.72 -39.94 4.34
C THR A 77 8.66 -41.05 3.28
N ILE A 78 9.76 -41.21 2.54
CA ILE A 78 9.87 -42.22 1.48
C ILE A 78 9.59 -43.63 2.05
N ASP A 79 10.13 -43.94 3.23
CA ASP A 79 9.99 -45.26 3.85
C ASP A 79 8.57 -45.49 4.39
N GLU A 80 7.96 -44.47 5.00
CA GLU A 80 6.56 -44.52 5.46
C GLU A 80 5.61 -44.73 4.29
N PHE A 81 5.79 -44.00 3.19
CA PHE A 81 4.99 -44.17 1.98
C PHE A 81 5.12 -45.56 1.38
N MET A 82 6.26 -46.24 1.57
CA MET A 82 6.49 -47.60 1.08
C MET A 82 5.96 -48.70 2.01
N THR A 83 5.54 -48.36 3.22
CA THR A 83 5.13 -49.34 4.23
C THR A 83 3.67 -49.19 4.61
N ILE A 84 3.16 -47.96 4.62
CA ILE A 84 1.83 -47.61 5.09
C ILE A 84 0.95 -47.25 3.89
N ASP A 85 -0.25 -47.80 3.86
CA ASP A 85 -1.31 -47.36 2.96
C ASP A 85 -2.25 -46.45 3.73
N LEU A 86 -2.43 -45.21 3.26
CA LEU A 86 -3.37 -44.27 3.85
C LEU A 86 -4.81 -44.68 3.50
N GLU A 87 -5.66 -44.81 4.51
CA GLU A 87 -7.07 -45.17 4.29
C GLU A 87 -7.91 -43.97 3.83
N GLU A 88 -7.55 -42.77 4.30
CA GLU A 88 -8.24 -41.50 4.04
C GLU A 88 -8.20 -41.14 2.55
N GLU A 89 -9.36 -40.77 2.01
CA GLU A 89 -9.52 -40.33 0.62
C GLU A 89 -9.67 -38.80 0.57
N CYS A 90 -9.02 -38.18 -0.41
CA CYS A 90 -9.18 -36.74 -0.66
C CYS A 90 -10.28 -36.43 -1.67
N ASP A 91 -10.88 -35.25 -1.53
CA ASP A 91 -11.80 -34.69 -2.51
C ASP A 91 -11.11 -34.30 -3.83
N PRO A 92 -11.83 -34.31 -4.97
CA PRO A 92 -11.27 -33.91 -6.24
C PRO A 92 -10.89 -32.41 -6.26
N PRO A 93 -9.82 -32.02 -6.98
CA PRO A 93 -9.35 -30.62 -7.02
C PRO A 93 -10.39 -29.58 -7.46
N SER A 94 -11.41 -29.97 -8.26
CA SER A 94 -12.51 -29.09 -8.63
C SER A 94 -13.39 -28.70 -7.45
N PHE A 95 -13.60 -29.62 -6.49
CA PHE A 95 -14.39 -29.38 -5.30
C PHE A 95 -13.63 -28.48 -4.32
N ILE A 96 -12.36 -28.80 -4.06
CA ILE A 96 -11.47 -27.99 -3.22
C ILE A 96 -11.36 -26.56 -3.76
N ALA A 97 -11.15 -26.41 -5.08
CA ALA A 97 -11.11 -25.08 -5.71
C ALA A 97 -12.44 -24.32 -5.56
N GLY A 98 -13.57 -25.00 -5.66
CA GLY A 98 -14.89 -24.43 -5.41
C GLY A 98 -15.04 -23.92 -3.97
N GLN A 99 -14.68 -24.72 -2.98
CA GLN A 99 -14.72 -24.30 -1.57
C GLN A 99 -13.77 -23.12 -1.28
N ARG A 100 -12.53 -23.17 -1.80
CA ARG A 100 -11.55 -22.07 -1.66
C ARG A 100 -12.12 -20.77 -2.24
N LYS A 101 -12.76 -20.82 -3.40
CA LYS A 101 -13.40 -19.66 -4.03
C LYS A 101 -14.51 -19.07 -3.14
N ILE A 102 -15.39 -19.91 -2.60
CA ILE A 102 -16.47 -19.46 -1.72
C ILE A 102 -15.90 -18.79 -0.46
N LYS A 103 -14.88 -19.40 0.16
CA LYS A 103 -14.23 -18.86 1.36
C LYS A 103 -13.57 -17.51 1.09
N ILE A 104 -12.88 -17.36 -0.05
CA ILE A 104 -12.28 -16.08 -0.46
C ILE A 104 -13.37 -15.01 -0.63
N GLN A 105 -14.47 -15.34 -1.32
CA GLN A 105 -15.59 -14.39 -1.50
C GLN A 105 -16.23 -13.96 -0.18
N GLN A 106 -16.32 -14.85 0.81
CA GLN A 106 -16.82 -14.51 2.15
C GLN A 106 -15.88 -13.54 2.87
N LEU A 107 -14.57 -13.78 2.80
CA LEU A 107 -13.56 -12.91 3.40
C LEU A 107 -13.54 -11.53 2.72
N GLU A 108 -13.64 -11.48 1.40
CA GLU A 108 -13.73 -10.21 0.64
C GLU A 108 -14.95 -9.39 1.08
N LYS A 109 -16.10 -10.04 1.27
CA LYS A 109 -17.32 -9.36 1.74
C LYS A 109 -17.22 -8.89 3.19
N GLU A 110 -16.58 -9.66 4.05
CA GLU A 110 -16.34 -9.23 5.44
C GLU A 110 -15.38 -8.04 5.48
N LEU A 111 -14.32 -8.08 4.67
CA LEU A 111 -13.36 -6.99 4.53
C LEU A 111 -14.03 -5.72 4.01
N SER A 112 -14.88 -5.85 2.97
CA SER A 112 -15.59 -4.68 2.41
C SER A 112 -16.52 -4.04 3.43
N LYS A 113 -17.25 -4.85 4.21
CA LYS A 113 -18.12 -4.34 5.28
C LYS A 113 -17.33 -3.58 6.36
N LYS A 114 -16.16 -4.09 6.76
CA LYS A 114 -15.29 -3.40 7.72
C LYS A 114 -14.74 -2.09 7.15
N LEU A 115 -14.47 -2.06 5.84
CA LEU A 115 -14.01 -0.85 5.16
C LEU A 115 -15.12 0.21 5.13
N GLU A 116 -16.36 -0.17 4.80
CA GLU A 116 -17.54 0.70 4.88
C GLU A 116 -17.80 1.23 6.31
N GLU A 117 -17.62 0.38 7.34
CA GLU A 117 -17.76 0.79 8.74
C GLU A 117 -16.69 1.84 9.12
N LEU A 118 -15.43 1.61 8.76
CA LEU A 118 -14.34 2.56 9.02
C LEU A 118 -14.51 3.87 8.25
N GLU A 119 -14.95 3.82 7.00
CA GLU A 119 -15.24 5.02 6.20
C GLU A 119 -16.33 5.86 6.87
N GLY A 120 -17.39 5.23 7.38
CA GLY A 120 -18.43 5.91 8.14
C GLY A 120 -17.92 6.56 9.44
N GLU A 121 -17.03 5.88 10.17
CA GLU A 121 -16.38 6.46 11.35
C GLU A 121 -15.52 7.68 10.99
N ILE A 122 -14.75 7.61 9.91
CA ILE A 122 -13.92 8.72 9.43
C ILE A 122 -14.78 9.93 9.07
N THR A 123 -15.87 9.74 8.33
CA THR A 123 -16.80 10.81 7.97
C THR A 123 -17.44 11.43 9.21
N SER A 124 -17.83 10.62 10.20
CA SER A 124 -18.36 11.15 11.47
C SER A 124 -17.34 12.01 12.21
N TYR A 125 -16.07 11.62 12.25
CA TYR A 125 -15.03 12.43 12.87
C TYR A 125 -14.75 13.70 12.06
N GLN A 126 -14.80 13.65 10.73
CA GLN A 126 -14.68 14.83 9.88
C GLN A 126 -15.77 15.86 10.18
N ASP A 127 -17.03 15.42 10.24
CA ASP A 127 -18.18 16.29 10.55
C ASP A 127 -18.06 16.92 11.95
N GLU A 128 -17.63 16.14 12.95
CA GLU A 128 -17.42 16.63 14.31
C GLU A 128 -16.32 17.70 14.37
N ILE A 129 -15.20 17.48 13.67
CA ILE A 129 -14.11 18.44 13.57
C ILE A 129 -14.58 19.72 12.88
N GLU A 130 -15.29 19.62 11.75
CA GLU A 130 -15.76 20.78 10.99
C GLU A 130 -16.75 21.62 11.79
N ASN A 131 -17.70 20.98 12.49
CA ASN A 131 -18.64 21.67 13.36
C ASN A 131 -17.94 22.38 14.54
N GLU A 132 -16.95 21.75 15.18
CA GLU A 132 -16.19 22.39 16.28
C GLU A 132 -15.35 23.58 15.77
N LEU A 133 -14.75 23.45 14.58
CA LEU A 133 -14.05 24.56 13.91
C LEU A 133 -15.00 25.72 13.61
N GLU A 134 -16.20 25.45 13.09
CA GLU A 134 -17.21 26.48 12.81
C GLU A 134 -17.67 27.19 14.10
N ASN A 135 -17.88 26.45 15.19
CA ASN A 135 -18.26 27.02 16.48
C ASN A 135 -17.15 27.87 17.12
N SER A 136 -15.88 27.53 16.88
CA SER A 136 -14.71 28.25 17.38
C SER A 136 -14.34 29.48 16.53
N ARG A 137 -14.91 29.64 15.33
CA ARG A 137 -14.67 30.83 14.50
C ARG A 137 -15.12 32.09 15.25
N PRO A 138 -14.28 33.13 15.33
CA PRO A 138 -14.64 34.37 16.01
C PRO A 138 -15.80 35.05 15.27
N LYS A 139 -17.00 35.02 15.87
CA LYS A 139 -18.17 35.74 15.36
C LYS A 139 -17.89 37.24 15.50
N ALA A 140 -17.60 37.92 14.38
CA ALA A 140 -17.42 39.36 14.35
C ALA A 140 -18.63 40.05 15.01
N LYS A 141 -18.38 40.85 16.06
CA LYS A 141 -19.43 41.50 16.86
C LYS A 141 -19.13 43.00 16.96
N GLY A 142 -20.09 43.84 16.61
CA GLY A 142 -19.97 45.30 16.59
C GLY A 142 -20.18 45.91 15.20
N VAL A 143 -19.81 47.18 15.01
CA VAL A 143 -20.04 47.96 13.76
C VAL A 143 -19.48 47.26 12.51
N TYR A 144 -18.46 46.42 12.66
CA TYR A 144 -17.83 45.64 11.58
C TYR A 144 -18.50 44.27 11.30
N ALA A 145 -19.48 43.85 12.09
CA ALA A 145 -20.16 42.55 11.92
C ALA A 145 -20.97 42.44 10.62
N ASN A 146 -21.33 43.58 10.02
CA ASN A 146 -22.05 43.62 8.74
C ASN A 146 -21.16 43.28 7.54
N TYR A 147 -19.83 43.34 7.65
CA TYR A 147 -18.91 42.99 6.56
C TYR A 147 -18.63 41.49 6.46
N SER A 148 -19.01 40.71 7.48
CA SER A 148 -18.83 39.26 7.56
C SER A 148 -20.10 38.46 7.22
N LYS A 149 -21.19 39.15 6.87
CA LYS A 149 -22.44 38.56 6.37
C LYS A 149 -22.72 39.11 4.98
N ASP A 150 -22.01 38.63 3.98
CA ASP A 150 -22.53 38.64 2.62
C ASP A 150 -22.43 37.21 2.10
N ASP A 151 -23.58 36.54 2.09
CA ASP A 151 -23.87 35.52 1.09
C ASP A 151 -24.22 36.25 -0.22
N CYS A 152 -23.76 35.68 -1.34
CA CYS A 152 -24.11 36.03 -2.72
C CYS A 152 -23.40 37.26 -3.35
N ILE A 153 -22.11 37.11 -3.67
CA ILE A 153 -21.54 37.74 -4.88
C ILE A 153 -21.01 36.61 -5.78
N GLU A 154 -21.91 35.85 -6.38
CA GLU A 154 -21.56 34.87 -7.41
C GLU A 154 -21.42 35.52 -8.81
N ASP A 155 -21.63 36.83 -8.97
CA ASP A 155 -21.79 37.43 -10.31
C ASP A 155 -20.96 38.71 -10.59
N THR A 156 -19.95 39.07 -9.81
CA THR A 156 -19.19 40.33 -10.10
C THR A 156 -17.68 40.30 -9.84
N ILE A 157 -17.09 39.21 -9.31
CA ILE A 157 -15.63 39.13 -9.12
C ILE A 157 -14.93 38.34 -10.23
N SER A 158 -15.66 37.63 -11.10
CA SER A 158 -15.11 36.97 -12.30
C SER A 158 -14.57 37.91 -13.39
N SER A 159 -14.49 39.23 -13.14
CA SER A 159 -14.03 40.20 -14.15
C SER A 159 -12.73 40.93 -13.80
N ILE A 160 -12.06 40.64 -12.67
CA ILE A 160 -10.84 41.39 -12.31
C ILE A 160 -9.64 40.58 -11.81
N PHE A 161 -9.81 39.29 -11.52
CA PHE A 161 -8.70 38.36 -11.42
C PHE A 161 -8.99 37.25 -12.41
N GLY A 162 -8.06 37.06 -13.36
CA GLY A 162 -8.18 36.05 -14.39
C GLY A 162 -8.31 34.66 -13.78
N ASP A 163 -9.03 33.80 -14.49
CA ASP A 163 -9.15 32.37 -14.25
C ASP A 163 -7.80 31.74 -13.89
N GLU A 164 -7.59 31.43 -12.62
CA GLU A 164 -6.58 30.47 -12.17
C GLU A 164 -7.28 29.30 -11.48
N ASP A 165 -8.18 28.65 -12.22
CA ASP A 165 -8.69 27.30 -11.93
C ASP A 165 -7.58 26.21 -12.00
N GLY A 166 -6.30 26.60 -12.07
CA GLY A 166 -5.15 25.72 -12.25
C GLY A 166 -4.30 25.48 -11.01
N GLU A 167 -4.38 26.33 -9.98
CA GLU A 167 -3.50 26.22 -8.81
C GLU A 167 -3.99 25.20 -7.76
N ASP A 168 -5.31 24.96 -7.69
CA ASP A 168 -5.89 24.02 -6.73
C ASP A 168 -5.59 22.55 -7.06
N GLU A 169 -5.40 22.20 -8.34
CA GLU A 169 -5.12 20.81 -8.73
C GLU A 169 -3.66 20.43 -8.41
N GLU A 170 -2.71 21.33 -8.60
CA GLU A 170 -1.30 21.10 -8.21
C GLU A 170 -1.14 21.08 -6.69
N LEU A 171 -1.84 21.95 -5.97
CA LEU A 171 -1.84 21.97 -4.51
C LEU A 171 -2.52 20.72 -3.92
N ALA A 172 -3.65 20.29 -4.46
CA ALA A 172 -4.32 19.06 -4.07
C ALA A 172 -3.47 17.81 -4.41
N ALA A 173 -2.80 17.81 -5.56
CA ALA A 173 -1.86 16.75 -5.94
C ALA A 173 -0.66 16.70 -4.97
N ALA A 174 -0.09 17.84 -4.58
CA ALA A 174 0.99 17.92 -3.61
C ALA A 174 0.55 17.45 -2.22
N ALA A 175 -0.64 17.86 -1.75
CA ALA A 175 -1.19 17.39 -0.49
C ALA A 175 -1.43 15.87 -0.48
N ASN A 176 -1.97 15.33 -1.57
CA ASN A 176 -2.17 13.88 -1.73
C ASN A 176 -0.85 13.12 -1.80
N HIS A 177 0.17 13.66 -2.49
CA HIS A 177 1.49 13.07 -2.56
C HIS A 177 2.17 13.01 -1.18
N LEU A 178 2.14 14.11 -0.43
CA LEU A 178 2.71 14.19 0.91
C LEU A 178 1.99 13.25 1.89
N ASN A 179 0.67 13.13 1.79
CA ASN A 179 -0.09 12.16 2.59
C ASN A 179 0.31 10.71 2.25
N MET A 180 0.48 10.37 0.96
CA MET A 180 0.89 9.03 0.55
C MET A 180 2.29 8.68 1.04
N ASP A 181 3.24 9.62 0.96
CA ASP A 181 4.60 9.42 1.48
C ASP A 181 4.59 9.17 3.00
N PHE A 182 3.75 9.90 3.73
CA PHE A 182 3.58 9.73 5.18
C PHE A 182 2.98 8.37 5.55
N TYR A 183 1.94 7.91 4.84
CA TYR A 183 1.36 6.58 5.05
C TYR A 183 2.35 5.46 4.74
N ASN A 184 3.12 5.59 3.65
CA ASN A 184 4.15 4.61 3.29
C ASN A 184 5.27 4.53 4.35
N GLU A 185 5.70 5.66 4.92
CA GLU A 185 6.71 5.68 5.98
C GLU A 185 6.21 5.04 7.30
N LEU A 186 4.91 5.16 7.61
CA LEU A 186 4.27 4.48 8.75
C LEU A 186 4.15 2.97 8.53
N LEU A 187 3.75 2.53 7.33
CA LEU A 187 3.66 1.12 6.95
C LEU A 187 5.02 0.40 7.02
N ASP A 188 6.11 1.08 6.68
CA ASP A 188 7.47 0.56 6.81
C ASP A 188 7.94 0.46 8.27
N LYS A 189 7.44 1.33 9.16
CA LYS A 189 7.71 1.24 10.61
C LYS A 189 6.98 0.06 11.28
N ASP A 190 5.79 -0.30 10.82
CA ASP A 190 5.00 -1.42 11.37
C ASP A 190 5.49 -2.82 10.94
N ARG A 191 6.27 -2.93 9.87
CA ARG A 191 7.01 -4.18 9.56
C ARG A 191 8.06 -4.56 10.59
N SER A 192 8.35 -3.67 11.56
CA SER A 192 9.46 -3.84 12.51
C SER A 192 9.03 -4.13 13.95
N LYS A 193 7.74 -4.05 14.33
CA LYS A 193 7.32 -4.26 15.74
C LYS A 193 5.91 -4.85 15.86
N GLU A 194 5.83 -6.17 15.98
CA GLU A 194 4.70 -6.79 16.69
C GLU A 194 4.79 -6.43 18.19
N LYS A 195 3.87 -5.60 18.70
CA LYS A 195 3.27 -5.75 20.05
C LYS A 195 2.19 -4.71 20.35
N GLU A 196 1.02 -5.26 20.71
CA GLU A 196 -0.09 -4.75 21.53
C GLU A 196 -0.22 -3.22 21.74
N ILE A 197 -1.32 -2.64 21.23
CA ILE A 197 -1.69 -1.25 21.53
C ILE A 197 -2.90 -1.23 22.48
N SER A 198 -2.60 -0.79 23.70
CA SER A 198 -3.54 -0.31 24.72
C SER A 198 -3.96 1.13 24.39
N VAL A 199 -5.27 1.36 24.37
CA VAL A 199 -5.96 2.63 24.11
C VAL A 199 -5.57 3.73 25.12
N ARG A 200 -4.99 4.86 24.65
CA ARG A 200 -5.22 6.25 25.13
C ARG A 200 -4.77 7.27 24.07
N PRO A 201 -5.52 8.37 23.82
CA PRO A 201 -5.12 9.41 22.88
C PRO A 201 -4.04 10.29 23.52
N SER A 202 -2.83 10.29 22.95
CA SER A 202 -1.75 11.19 23.36
C SER A 202 -1.93 12.54 22.67
N ALA A 203 -1.81 13.62 23.43
CA ALA A 203 -1.94 15.00 22.97
C ALA A 203 -1.06 15.29 21.74
N LEU A 204 -1.58 16.11 20.82
CA LEU A 204 -0.97 16.51 19.54
C LEU A 204 0.51 16.96 19.64
N GLU A 205 0.93 17.42 20.82
CA GLU A 205 2.29 17.83 21.14
C GLU A 205 3.33 16.69 21.11
N SER A 206 2.90 15.44 21.33
CA SER A 206 3.80 14.27 21.17
C SER A 206 4.06 13.91 19.70
N LEU A 207 3.17 14.32 18.80
CA LEU A 207 3.26 14.00 17.37
C LEU A 207 3.98 15.09 16.59
N LEU A 208 3.75 16.36 16.94
CA LEU A 208 4.22 17.53 16.19
C LEU A 208 5.43 18.23 16.84
N GLY A 209 5.81 17.82 18.05
CA GLY A 209 6.81 18.54 18.85
C GLY A 209 6.30 19.91 19.35
N PRO A 210 7.15 20.69 20.05
CA PRO A 210 6.77 22.02 20.52
C PRO A 210 6.48 22.96 19.34
N LEU A 211 5.26 23.48 19.28
CA LEU A 211 4.82 24.40 18.23
C LEU A 211 5.65 25.70 18.25
N PRO A 212 6.08 26.21 17.07
CA PRO A 212 6.89 27.42 17.01
C PRO A 212 6.08 28.61 17.56
N THR A 213 6.60 29.21 18.63
CA THR A 213 6.02 30.42 19.22
C THR A 213 6.52 31.65 18.46
N ALA A 214 5.76 32.76 18.45
CA ALA A 214 6.16 34.01 17.77
C ALA A 214 7.55 34.53 18.15
N ALA A 215 8.03 34.24 19.37
CA ALA A 215 9.40 34.51 19.80
C ALA A 215 10.46 33.61 19.12
N SER A 216 10.12 32.34 18.88
CA SER A 216 11.00 31.39 18.16
C SER A 216 11.17 31.76 16.68
N LEU A 217 10.22 32.52 16.12
CA LEU A 217 10.25 32.97 14.72
C LEU A 217 10.86 34.38 14.58
N GLY A 218 11.40 34.98 15.66
CA GLY A 218 12.05 36.30 15.63
C GLY A 218 11.10 37.48 15.35
N ILE A 219 9.79 37.23 15.32
CA ILE A 219 8.76 38.22 14.95
C ILE A 219 8.71 39.32 16.01
N THR A 220 8.98 38.99 17.27
CA THR A 220 9.00 39.94 18.39
C THR A 220 10.10 40.99 18.26
N GLU A 221 11.28 40.64 17.73
CA GLU A 221 12.35 41.62 17.48
C GLU A 221 12.04 42.55 16.32
N SER A 222 11.46 42.01 15.24
CA SER A 222 11.06 42.80 14.06
C SER A 222 10.00 43.85 14.41
N ILE A 223 9.07 43.53 15.32
CA ILE A 223 8.07 44.48 15.83
C ILE A 223 8.73 45.57 16.69
N ASN A 224 9.68 45.20 17.56
CA ASN A 224 10.37 46.16 18.42
C ASN A 224 11.26 47.12 17.61
N GLU A 225 11.90 46.64 16.55
CA GLU A 225 12.71 47.44 15.63
C GLU A 225 11.85 48.45 14.83
N CYS A 226 10.66 48.02 14.38
CA CYS A 226 9.69 48.92 13.74
C CYS A 226 9.15 50.01 14.69
N ILE A 227 9.10 49.74 15.99
CA ILE A 227 8.64 50.71 16.99
C ILE A 227 9.75 51.71 17.35
N LEU A 228 11.02 51.26 17.39
CA LEU A 228 12.19 52.09 17.71
C LEU A 228 12.59 53.06 16.59
N THR A 229 12.26 52.76 15.33
CA THR A 229 12.62 53.58 14.17
C THR A 229 11.71 54.80 13.95
N LYS A 230 10.65 54.97 14.75
CA LYS A 230 9.69 56.07 14.58
C LYS A 230 10.10 57.40 15.24
N ASP A 231 11.22 57.45 15.97
CA ASP A 231 11.64 58.61 16.77
C ASP A 231 12.89 59.38 16.25
N ARG A 232 13.29 59.25 14.97
CA ARG A 232 14.35 60.10 14.38
C ARG A 232 13.98 60.67 13.01
N ASP A 233 13.60 61.94 13.00
CA ASP A 233 13.40 62.75 11.79
C ASP A 233 14.73 63.31 11.22
N HIS A 234 14.76 63.42 9.88
CA HIS A 234 15.59 64.25 8.96
C HIS A 234 17.14 64.11 8.94
N ASN A 235 17.72 63.73 7.80
CA ASN A 235 18.31 64.65 6.80
C ASN A 235 18.98 63.91 5.61
N GLU A 236 19.08 64.59 4.47
CA GLU A 236 19.56 64.21 3.13
C GLU A 236 20.86 63.37 3.06
N ASN A 237 20.93 62.39 2.14
CA ASN A 237 22.06 62.27 1.22
C ASN A 237 21.71 61.45 -0.02
N THR A 238 21.80 62.08 -1.18
CA THR A 238 21.73 61.47 -2.51
C THR A 238 23.02 60.67 -2.75
N GLY A 239 22.90 59.35 -2.88
CA GLY A 239 23.97 58.45 -3.29
C GLY A 239 23.39 57.47 -4.30
N ASP A 240 24.00 57.45 -5.47
CA ASP A 240 23.72 56.61 -6.63
C ASP A 240 23.55 55.12 -6.30
N GLY A 241 22.45 54.54 -6.77
CA GLY A 241 22.18 53.10 -6.70
C GLY A 241 22.96 52.30 -7.74
N GLU A 242 24.29 52.40 -7.73
CA GLU A 242 25.14 51.53 -8.54
C GLU A 242 25.40 50.23 -7.76
N LEU A 243 24.84 49.12 -8.26
CA LEU A 243 25.10 47.79 -7.70
C LEU A 243 26.50 47.35 -8.12
N ASP A 244 27.35 47.05 -7.15
CA ASP A 244 28.66 46.45 -7.38
C ASP A 244 28.46 45.00 -7.89
N LEU A 245 28.75 44.78 -9.17
CA LEU A 245 28.63 43.48 -9.84
C LEU A 245 29.94 42.68 -9.82
N SER A 246 30.95 43.09 -9.04
CA SER A 246 32.20 42.36 -8.91
C SER A 246 31.99 41.06 -8.13
N GLY A 247 31.81 39.95 -8.85
CA GLY A 247 31.64 38.61 -8.25
C GLY A 247 30.55 37.76 -8.88
N ILE A 248 29.77 38.32 -9.82
CA ILE A 248 28.88 37.52 -10.65
C ILE A 248 29.73 36.91 -11.78
N ASP A 249 29.90 35.59 -11.72
CA ASP A 249 30.49 34.82 -12.82
C ASP A 249 29.37 34.45 -13.80
N ASP A 250 29.32 35.16 -14.93
CA ASP A 250 28.29 34.93 -15.96
C ASP A 250 28.27 33.48 -16.47
N SER A 251 29.38 32.73 -16.32
CA SER A 251 29.43 31.31 -16.69
C SER A 251 28.68 30.38 -15.73
N GLU A 252 28.48 30.79 -14.47
CA GLU A 252 27.67 30.04 -13.50
C GLU A 252 26.17 30.21 -13.82
N ILE A 253 25.75 31.40 -14.26
CA ILE A 253 24.36 31.70 -14.60
C ILE A 253 23.89 30.88 -15.80
N ASP A 254 24.72 30.71 -16.82
CA ASP A 254 24.40 29.92 -18.01
C ASP A 254 24.21 28.42 -17.71
N MET A 255 24.76 27.91 -16.60
CA MET A 255 24.60 26.52 -16.18
C MET A 255 23.23 26.23 -15.56
N TYR A 256 22.53 27.25 -15.08
CA TYR A 256 21.20 27.13 -14.47
C TYR A 256 20.05 27.41 -15.44
N ILE A 257 20.34 27.80 -16.69
CA ILE A 257 19.34 28.16 -17.71
C ILE A 257 19.11 27.02 -18.75
N LEU A 258 19.65 25.82 -18.52
CA LEU A 258 19.37 24.64 -19.36
C LEU A 258 18.46 23.59 -18.70
#